data_AF-A0A9J6P9J9-F1
#
_entry.id   AF-A0A9J6P9J9-F1
#
_cell.length_a   1.000
_cell.length_b   1.000
_cell.length_c   1.000
_cell.angle_alpha   90.00
_cell.angle_beta   90.00
_cell.angle_gamma   90.00
#
_symmetry.space_group_name_H-M   'P 1'
#
loop_
_entity.id
_entity.type
_entity.pdbx_description
1 polymer ?
#
loop_
_entity_poly.entity_id
_entity_poly.type
_entity_poly.pdbx_seq_one_letter_code
_entity_poly.pdbx_strand_id
1 'polypeptide(L)' 'MKEVINICGMKSSKDINKVRQAISFNEGVFACKIERKEGKAEIIFDQYTDIEKIIASIEEMGFTVI' A
#
# COMPACT_ATOMS: atom_id res chain seq x y z
N MET A 1 -4.46 -0.04 13.48
CA MET A 1 -4.03 -1.42 13.15
C MET A 1 -2.75 -1.38 12.33
N LYS A 2 -1.99 -2.48 12.31
CA LYS A 2 -0.77 -2.63 11.51
C LYS A 2 -0.94 -3.87 10.63
N GLU A 3 -0.85 -3.70 9.32
CA GLU A 3 -0.88 -4.80 8.35
C GLU A 3 0.36 -4.81 7.47
N VAL A 4 0.67 -5.98 6.93
CA VAL A 4 1.77 -6.17 5.97
C VAL A 4 1.22 -6.88 4.75
N ILE A 5 1.37 -6.26 3.58
CA ILE A 5 0.90 -6.79 2.30
C ILE A 5 2.06 -6.94 1.32
N ASN A 6 1.99 -7.93 0.43
CA ASN A 6 2.94 -8.04 -0.68
C ASN A 6 2.34 -7.42 -1.94
N ILE A 7 3.12 -6.60 -2.62
CA ILE A 7 2.73 -5.85 -3.80
C ILE A 7 3.65 -6.25 -4.95
N CYS A 8 3.08 -6.91 -5.94
CA CYS A 8 3.75 -7.25 -7.18
C CYS A 8 3.71 -6.08 -8.18
N GLY A 9 4.73 -6.03 -9.04
CA GLY A 9 4.78 -5.10 -10.17
C GLY A 9 5.52 -3.78 -9.91
N MET A 10 6.03 -3.53 -8.71
CA MET A 10 6.87 -2.36 -8.43
C MET A 10 8.28 -2.51 -9.04
N LYS A 11 8.56 -1.82 -10.14
CA LYS A 11 9.85 -1.94 -10.87
C LYS A 11 10.77 -0.73 -10.69
N SER A 12 10.24 0.41 -10.31
CA SER A 12 10.95 1.68 -10.23
C SER A 12 10.59 2.49 -8.98
N SER A 13 11.38 3.51 -8.66
CA SER A 13 11.06 4.46 -7.59
C SER A 13 9.77 5.24 -7.86
N LYS A 14 9.38 5.39 -9.14
CA LYS A 14 8.09 6.00 -9.51
C LYS A 14 6.92 5.11 -9.10
N ASP A 15 7.05 3.80 -9.26
CA ASP A 15 6.02 2.83 -8.87
C ASP A 15 5.82 2.83 -7.35
N ILE A 16 6.92 2.86 -6.59
CA ILE A 16 6.86 2.99 -5.12
C ILE A 16 6.13 4.27 -4.72
N ASN A 17 6.38 5.38 -5.41
CA ASN A 17 5.68 6.64 -5.12
C ASN A 17 4.19 6.56 -5.42
N LYS A 18 3.79 5.89 -6.51
CA LYS A 18 2.38 5.68 -6.85
C LYS A 18 1.68 4.84 -5.79
N VAL A 19 2.27 3.69 -5.42
CA VAL A 19 1.73 2.80 -4.38
C VAL A 19 1.64 3.54 -3.04
N ARG A 20 2.69 4.27 -2.65
CA ARG A 20 2.68 5.07 -1.42
C ARG A 20 1.58 6.11 -1.42
N GLN A 21 1.35 6.79 -2.54
CA GLN A 21 0.24 7.72 -2.66
C GLN A 21 -1.09 6.99 -2.53
N ALA A 22 -1.32 5.92 -3.28
CA ALA A 22 -2.55 5.13 -3.18
C ALA A 22 -2.87 4.72 -1.73
N ILE A 23 -1.86 4.26 -0.98
CA ILE A 23 -2.01 3.94 0.43
C ILE A 23 -2.30 5.19 1.27
N SER A 24 -1.50 6.25 1.13
CA SER A 24 -1.58 7.44 2.00
C SER A 24 -2.81 8.33 1.75
N PHE A 25 -3.47 8.20 0.59
CA PHE A 25 -4.71 8.90 0.27
C PHE A 25 -5.95 8.25 0.90
N ASN A 26 -5.83 7.03 1.42
CA ASN A 26 -6.92 6.41 2.17
C ASN A 26 -7.07 7.11 3.53
N GLU A 27 -8.30 7.52 3.84
CA GLU A 27 -8.63 8.08 5.15
C GLU A 27 -8.26 7.08 6.25
N GLY A 28 -7.76 7.60 7.38
CA GLY A 28 -7.36 6.79 8.53
C GLY A 28 -5.99 6.12 8.42
N VAL A 29 -5.26 6.28 7.30
CA VAL A 29 -3.85 5.86 7.20
C VAL A 29 -2.93 6.87 7.88
N PHE A 30 -2.13 6.40 8.83
CA PHE A 30 -1.15 7.21 9.55
C PHE A 30 0.23 7.16 8.93
N ALA A 31 0.66 5.98 8.48
CA ALA A 31 1.97 5.78 7.89
C ALA A 31 2.00 4.54 7.01
N CYS A 32 2.89 4.55 6.02
CA CYS A 32 3.25 3.34 5.28
C CYS A 32 4.75 3.30 5.01
N LYS A 33 5.31 2.09 5.01
CA LYS A 33 6.70 1.81 4.68
C LYS A 33 6.73 0.75 3.58
N ILE A 34 7.39 1.06 2.48
CA ILE A 34 7.47 0.14 1.33
C ILE A 34 8.92 -0.33 1.16
N GLU A 35 9.12 -1.64 1.19
CA GLU A 35 10.39 -2.29 0.90
C GLU A 35 10.40 -2.87 -0.51
N ARG A 36 11.05 -2.14 -1.43
CA ARG A 36 11.17 -2.53 -2.84
C ARG A 36 11.78 -3.93 -3.04
N LYS A 37 12.78 -4.29 -2.23
CA LYS A 37 13.51 -5.55 -2.40
C LYS A 37 12.61 -6.77 -2.20
N GLU A 38 11.72 -6.71 -1.22
CA GLU A 38 10.78 -7.79 -0.91
C GLU A 38 9.42 -7.59 -1.58
N GLY A 39 9.12 -6.39 -2.07
CA GLY A 39 7.80 -6.03 -2.56
C GLY A 39 6.78 -5.85 -1.43
N LYS A 40 7.23 -5.60 -0.20
CA LYS A 40 6.34 -5.52 0.98
C LYS A 40 5.95 -4.09 1.28
N ALA A 41 4.70 -3.88 1.70
CA ALA A 41 4.25 -2.63 2.30
C ALA A 41 3.72 -2.90 3.71
N GLU A 42 4.33 -2.25 4.70
CA GLU A 42 3.81 -2.16 6.06
C GLU A 42 2.94 -0.92 6.16
N ILE A 43 1.70 -1.08 6.62
CA ILE A 43 0.70 -0.01 6.66
C ILE A 43 0.17 0.11 8.08
N ILE A 44 0.16 1.34 8.59
CA ILE A 44 -0.39 1.69 9.89
C ILE A 44 -1.60 2.59 9.66
N PHE A 45 -2.77 2.13 10.08
CA PHE A 45 -4.04 2.83 9.90
C PHE A 45 -4.87 2.78 11.18
N ASP A 46 -6.00 3.46 11.24
CA ASP A 46 -6.90 3.43 12.40
C ASP A 46 -7.68 2.11 12.49
N GLN A 47 -8.69 2.07 13.35
CA GLN A 47 -9.55 0.89 13.53
C GLN A 47 -10.83 0.92 12.66
N TYR A 48 -11.10 2.04 12.01
CA TYR A 48 -12.29 2.27 11.19
C TYR A 48 -12.01 2.07 9.70
N THR A 49 -10.73 2.05 9.34
CA THR A 49 -10.23 1.81 7.99
C THR A 49 -10.08 0.32 7.74
N ASP A 50 -10.53 -0.11 6.57
CA ASP A 50 -10.43 -1.49 6.11
C ASP A 50 -9.22 -1.65 5.19
N ILE A 51 -8.44 -2.70 5.42
CA ILE A 51 -7.29 -3.03 4.58
C ILE A 51 -7.73 -3.33 3.14
N GLU A 52 -8.93 -3.89 2.93
CA GLU A 52 -9.47 -4.20 1.61
C GLU A 52 -9.64 -2.93 0.74
N LYS A 53 -10.00 -1.79 1.35
CA LYS A 53 -10.09 -0.51 0.63
C LYS A 53 -8.72 -0.01 0.16
N ILE A 54 -7.71 -0.20 1.00
CA ILE A 54 -6.33 0.16 0.69
C ILE A 54 -5.79 -0.73 -0.42
N ILE A 55 -6.08 -2.04 -0.36
CA ILE A 55 -5.74 -3.02 -1.40
C ILE A 55 -6.39 -2.62 -2.73
N ALA A 56 -7.69 -2.35 -2.75
CA ALA A 56 -8.40 -1.92 -3.95
C ALA A 56 -7.77 -0.66 -4.56
N SER A 57 -7.39 0.33 -3.74
CA SER A 57 -6.72 1.56 -4.21
C SER A 57 -5.37 1.27 -4.89
N ILE A 58 -4.63 0.27 -4.42
CA ILE A 58 -3.36 -0.17 -5.02
C ILE A 58 -3.63 -0.88 -6.35
N GLU A 59 -4.67 -1.72 -6.42
CA GLU A 59 -5.05 -2.45 -7.62
C GLU A 59 -5.60 -1.54 -8.73
N GLU A 60 -6.34 -0.49 -8.38
CA GLU A 60 -6.77 0.56 -9.31
C GLU A 60 -5.58 1.30 -9.96
N MET A 61 -4.41 1.27 -9.33
CA MET A 61 -3.17 1.79 -9.90
C MET A 61 -2.44 0.81 -10.83
N GLY A 62 -2.96 -0.41 -11.00
CA GLY A 62 -2.42 -1.45 -11.87
C GLY A 62 -1.36 -2.32 -11.20
N PHE A 63 -1.32 -2.35 -9.87
CA PHE A 63 -0.47 -3.27 -9.10
C PHE A 63 -1.30 -4.46 -8.62
N THR A 64 -0.65 -5.55 -8.19
CA THR A 64 -1.34 -6.74 -7.68
C THR A 64 -0.90 -6.98 -6.24
N VAL A 65 -1.86 -7.25 -5.34
CA VAL A 65 -1.58 -7.53 -3.93
C VAL A 65 -1.79 -9.03 -3.63
N ILE A 66 -0.92 -9.64 -2.82
CA ILE A 66 -0.93 -11.06 -2.43
C ILE A 66 -0.53 -11.29 -0.97
#